data_AF-A0A5E4JQ28-F1
#
_entry.id   AF-A0A5E4JQ28-F1
#
_cell.length_a   1.000
_cell.length_b   1.000
_cell.length_c   1.000
_cell.angle_alpha   90.00
_cell.angle_beta   90.00
_cell.angle_gamma   90.00
#
_symmetry.space_group_name_H-M   'P 1'
#
loop_
_entity.id
_entity.type
_entity.pdbx_description
1 polymer ?
#
loop_
_entity_poly.entity_id
_entity_poly.type
_entity_poly.pdbx_seq_one_letter_code
_entity_poly.pdbx_strand_id
1 'polypeptide(L)' 'MAKVRPVSVLVSIAVWLTGVLVSLAVGFGMIDQILTVRWIPVIVTVWAGWVVVILTVLSVILAIIERI' A
#
# COMPACT_ATOMS: atom_id res chain seq x y z
N MET A 1 -13.37 5.09 29.28
CA MET A 1 -12.10 5.44 28.62
C MET A 1 -11.21 4.21 28.64
N ALA A 2 -11.16 3.43 27.56
CA ALA A 2 -10.37 2.19 27.54
C ALA A 2 -8.87 2.54 27.57
N LYS A 3 -8.12 1.92 28.48
CA LYS A 3 -6.66 2.09 28.60
C LYS A 3 -6.02 1.61 27.29
N VAL A 4 -5.49 2.54 26.49
CA VAL A 4 -4.72 2.21 25.27
C VAL A 4 -3.60 1.27 25.69
N ARG A 5 -3.66 0.03 25.22
CA ARG A 5 -2.63 -0.97 25.55
C ARG A 5 -1.47 -0.72 24.59
N PRO A 6 -0.21 -0.65 25.04
CA PRO A 6 0.94 -0.43 24.15
C PRO A 6 0.98 -1.46 23.00
N VAL A 7 0.49 -2.67 23.25
CA VAL A 7 0.33 -3.73 22.25
C VAL A 7 -0.62 -3.33 21.11
N SER A 8 -1.73 -2.63 21.38
CA SER A 8 -2.66 -2.23 20.32
C SER A 8 -2.05 -1.19 19.38
N VAL A 9 -1.21 -0.29 19.90
CA VAL A 9 -0.48 0.69 19.07
C VAL A 9 0.52 -0.01 18.16
N LEU A 10 1.27 -0.98 18.70
CA LEU A 10 2.27 -1.73 17.94
C LEU A 10 1.63 -2.56 16.82
N VAL A 11 0.50 -3.22 17.10
CA VAL A 11 -0.26 -3.97 16.09
C VAL A 11 -0.79 -3.05 15.00
N SER A 12 -1.33 -1.87 15.35
CA SER A 12 -1.80 -0.91 14.34
C SER A 12 -0.69 -0.44 13.41
N ILE A 13 0.52 -0.18 13.94
CA ILE A 13 1.68 0.19 13.11
C ILE A 13 2.09 -0.97 12.21
N ALA A 14 2.16 -2.19 12.75
CA ALA A 14 2.52 -3.38 11.98
C ALA A 14 1.55 -3.61 10.81
N VAL A 15 0.23 -3.56 11.08
CA VAL A 15 -0.81 -3.73 10.05
C VAL A 15 -0.72 -2.64 8.99
N TRP A 16 -0.54 -1.37 9.39
CA TRP A 16 -0.38 -0.26 8.45
C TRP A 16 0.85 -0.45 7.57
N LEU A 17 2.00 -0.74 8.16
CA LEU A 17 3.26 -0.93 7.43
C LEU A 17 3.18 -2.12 6.47
N THR A 18 2.62 -3.25 6.91
CA THR A 18 2.39 -4.41 6.05
C THR A 18 1.48 -4.04 4.88
N GLY A 19 0.41 -3.28 5.12
CA GLY A 19 -0.49 -2.80 4.05
C GLY A 19 0.24 -1.96 3.01
N VAL A 20 1.10 -1.03 3.45
CA VAL A 20 1.92 -0.19 2.55
C VAL A 20 2.88 -1.05 1.72
N LEU A 21 3.62 -1.95 2.37
CA LEU A 21 4.61 -2.80 1.70
C LEU A 21 3.96 -3.73 0.67
N VAL A 22 2.84 -4.37 1.02
CA VAL A 22 2.09 -5.24 0.10
C VAL A 22 1.56 -4.44 -1.09
N SER A 23 1.00 -3.25 -0.86
CA SER A 23 0.45 -2.41 -1.94
C SER A 23 1.54 -1.96 -2.92
N LEU A 24 2.71 -1.54 -2.41
CA LEU A 24 3.85 -1.19 -3.26
C LEU A 24 4.39 -2.41 -4.02
N ALA A 25 4.54 -3.56 -3.37
CA ALA A 25 5.00 -4.77 -4.03
C ALA A 25 4.07 -5.21 -5.17
N VAL A 26 2.75 -5.14 -4.96
CA VAL A 26 1.75 -5.44 -6.01
C VAL A 26 1.81 -4.40 -7.12
N GLY A 27 1.87 -3.11 -6.78
CA GLY A 27 1.93 -2.03 -7.76
C GLY A 27 3.16 -2.14 -8.68
N PHE A 28 4.35 -2.33 -8.11
CA PHE A 28 5.57 -2.55 -8.90
C PHE A 28 5.53 -3.87 -9.67
N GLY A 29 5.02 -4.95 -9.07
CA GLY A 29 4.86 -6.23 -9.77
C GLY A 29 3.95 -6.13 -11.00
N MET A 30 2.92 -5.29 -10.95
CA MET A 30 2.03 -5.01 -12.08
C MET A 30 2.70 -4.14 -13.15
N ILE A 31 3.54 -3.18 -12.77
CA ILE A 31 4.29 -2.34 -13.71
C ILE A 31 5.33 -3.17 -14.47
N ASP A 32 6.11 -3.98 -13.76
CA ASP A 32 7.19 -4.79 -14.33
C ASP A 32 6.70 -6.07 -15.01
N GLN A 33 5.37 -6.28 -15.10
CA GLN A 33 4.74 -7.46 -15.71
C GLN A 33 5.10 -8.80 -15.05
N ILE A 34 5.64 -8.75 -13.83
CA ILE A 34 5.88 -9.93 -12.99
C ILE A 34 4.53 -10.49 -12.50
N LEU A 35 3.59 -9.58 -12.18
CA LEU A 35 2.23 -9.90 -11.80
C LEU A 35 1.28 -9.60 -12.96
N THR A 36 0.84 -10.64 -13.66
CA THR A 36 -0.17 -10.52 -14.71
C THR A 36 -1.53 -10.95 -14.18
N VAL A 37 -2.56 -10.16 -14.49
CA VAL A 37 -3.93 -10.53 -14.16
C VAL A 37 -4.52 -11.25 -15.37
N ARG A 38 -4.81 -12.54 -15.19
CA ARG A 38 -5.49 -13.33 -16.22
C ARG A 38 -6.77 -12.60 -16.61
N TRP A 39 -7.04 -12.50 -17.91
CA TRP A 39 -8.20 -11.81 -18.51
C TRP A 39 -8.13 -10.27 -18.60
N ILE A 40 -7.09 -9.61 -18.06
CA ILE A 40 -6.91 -8.16 -18.22
C ILE A 40 -5.78 -7.88 -19.22
N PRO A 41 -5.97 -6.96 -20.18
CA PRO A 41 -4.89 -6.54 -21.08
C PRO A 41 -3.69 -6.00 -20.29
N VAL A 42 -2.49 -6.39 -20.72
CA VAL A 42 -1.20 -5.97 -20.13
C VAL A 42 -1.15 -4.46 -19.89
N ILE A 43 -1.56 -3.67 -20.88
CA ILE A 43 -1.54 -2.20 -20.78
C ILE A 43 -2.37 -1.70 -19.60
N VAL A 44 -3.55 -2.27 -19.36
CA VAL A 44 -4.44 -1.87 -18.26
C VAL A 44 -3.82 -2.25 -16.91
N THR A 45 -3.19 -3.42 -16.84
CA THR A 45 -2.47 -3.88 -15.62
C THR A 45 -1.32 -2.93 -15.27
N VAL A 46 -0.54 -2.46 -16.24
CA VAL A 46 0.54 -1.48 -16.00
C VAL A 46 -0.02 -0.16 -15.45
N TRP A 47 -1.07 0.37 -16.08
CA TRP A 47 -1.71 1.62 -15.60
C TRP A 47 -2.28 1.48 -14.20
N ALA A 48 -2.93 0.36 -13.90
CA ALA A 48 -3.44 0.08 -12.57
C ALA A 48 -2.29 0.00 -11.54
N GLY A 49 -1.14 -0.58 -11.89
CA GLY A 49 0.05 -0.60 -11.05
C GLY A 49 0.53 0.81 -10.69
N TRP A 50 0.63 1.71 -11.68
CA TRP A 50 1.00 3.11 -11.45
C TRP A 50 0.01 3.84 -10.53
N VAL A 51 -1.29 3.62 -10.70
CA VAL A 51 -2.31 4.19 -9.81
C VAL A 51 -2.10 3.73 -8.37
N VAL A 52 -1.86 2.43 -8.14
CA VAL A 52 -1.61 1.89 -6.80
C VAL A 52 -0.35 2.50 -6.18
N VAL A 53 0.76 2.58 -6.93
CA VAL A 53 2.01 3.16 -6.43
C VAL A 53 1.81 4.62 -6.02
N ILE A 54 1.22 5.44 -6.89
CA ILE A 54 1.00 6.87 -6.62
C ILE A 54 0.11 7.05 -5.40
N LEU A 55 -1.03 6.37 -5.34
CA LEU A 55 -1.96 6.50 -4.22
C LEU A 55 -1.34 5.99 -2.90
N THR A 56 -0.53 4.93 -2.95
CA THR A 56 0.17 4.43 -1.75
C THR A 56 1.21 5.41 -1.26
N VAL A 57 2.02 5.99 -2.16
CA VAL A 57 3.01 7.03 -1.81
C VAL A 57 2.31 8.26 -1.23
N LEU A 58 1.23 8.74 -1.85
CA LEU A 58 0.44 9.85 -1.31
C LEU A 58 -0.13 9.52 0.07
N SER A 59 -0.65 8.30 0.28
CA SER A 59 -1.15 7.86 1.58
C SER A 59 -0.07 7.88 2.66
N VAL A 60 1.16 7.46 2.33
CA VAL A 60 2.29 7.50 3.29
C VAL A 60 2.68 8.93 3.60
N ILE A 61 2.78 9.81 2.59
CA ILE A 61 3.09 11.23 2.79
C ILE A 61 2.05 11.88 3.70
N LEU A 62 0.75 11.67 3.43
CA LEU A 62 -0.33 12.21 4.26
C LEU A 62 -0.29 11.67 5.68
N ALA A 63 -0.04 10.37 5.86
CA ALA A 63 0.05 9.76 7.19
C ALA A 63 1.24 10.31 8.01
N ILE A 64 2.34 10.69 7.35
CA ILE A 64 3.46 11.37 8.00
C ILE A 64 3.06 12.80 8.38
N ILE A 65 2.45 13.55 7.46
CA ILE A 65 2.00 14.93 7.71
C ILE A 65 1.00 15.00 8.87
N GLU A 66 0.03 14.09 8.95
CA GLU A 66 -0.97 14.06 10.02
C GLU A 66 -0.38 13.68 11.39
N ARG A 67 0.74 12.95 11.40
CA ARG A 67 1.44 12.55 12.63
C ARG A 67 2.47 13.57 13.13
N ILE A 68 2.86 14.55 12.31
CA ILE A 68 3.74 15.67 12.68
C ILE A 68 2.90 16.76 13.37
#